data_AF-A0A2H0BWU4-F1
#
_entry.id   AF-A0A2H0BWU4-F1
#
_cell.length_a   1.000
_cell.length_b   1.000
_cell.length_c   1.000
_cell.angle_alpha   90.00
_cell.angle_beta   90.00
_cell.angle_gamma   90.00
#
_symmetry.space_group_name_H-M   'P 1'
#
loop_
_entity.id
_entity.type
_entity.pdbx_description
1 polymer ?
#
loop_
_entity_poly.entity_id
_entity_poly.type
_entity_poly.pdbx_seq_one_letter_code
_entity_poly.pdbx_strand_id
1 'polypeptide(L)'
;MIPQGNLTKSIPSYPTSGWDVTANPSGKIQSLGKDYPYLFYEANIEKIKVPKEGWVVEVGELDRFFKDLLPKLGLNKQEQTDFMSYWVPKLLFHSLPTDSPYYYIGLLDREQLDKVEEIQFSQEPDNFIRLRFVFEALNVSQPAQAPILTGNLKRSGFTAVDWGGILLNGTCEEGIAKDIESK
;
A
#
# COMPACT_ATOMS: atom_id res chain seq x y z
N MET A 1 11.50 -6.64 6.74
CA MET A 1 10.99 -6.68 5.36
C MET A 1 12.09 -7.25 4.47
N ILE A 2 11.75 -8.29 3.71
CA ILE A 2 12.65 -8.97 2.79
C ILE A 2 11.92 -8.97 1.43
N PRO A 3 12.28 -8.06 0.51
CA PRO A 3 11.59 -7.98 -0.77
C PRO A 3 12.16 -9.02 -1.73
N GLN A 4 11.32 -9.54 -2.63
CA GLN A 4 11.76 -10.23 -3.84
C GLN A 4 12.29 -9.18 -4.84
N GLY A 5 13.50 -8.70 -4.56
CA GLY A 5 14.16 -7.59 -5.23
C GLY A 5 15.09 -6.89 -4.24
N ASN A 6 15.02 -5.55 -4.16
CA ASN A 6 15.85 -4.79 -3.23
C ASN A 6 15.12 -3.59 -2.65
N LEU A 7 15.45 -3.27 -1.39
CA LEU A 7 15.11 -1.98 -0.79
C LEU A 7 15.81 -0.86 -1.55
N THR A 8 15.06 0.20 -1.88
CA THR A 8 15.59 1.39 -2.56
C THR A 8 15.62 2.60 -1.62
N LYS A 9 14.69 2.66 -0.67
CA LYS A 9 14.63 3.72 0.34
C LYS A 9 14.04 3.21 1.63
N SER A 10 14.44 3.81 2.74
CA SER A 10 13.93 3.49 4.06
C SER A 10 14.11 4.66 5.02
N ILE A 11 13.11 4.94 5.85
CA ILE A 11 13.21 5.93 6.94
C ILE A 11 12.63 5.32 8.21
N PRO A 12 13.43 5.16 9.29
CA PRO A 12 14.88 5.35 9.34
C PRO A 12 15.63 4.39 8.41
N SER A 13 16.92 4.63 8.17
CA SER A 13 17.76 3.73 7.37
C SER A 13 17.63 2.28 7.85
N TYR A 14 17.37 1.35 6.93
CA TYR A 14 17.11 -0.05 7.22
C TYR A 14 18.42 -0.78 7.58
N PRO A 15 18.58 -1.30 8.81
CA PRO A 15 19.76 -2.05 9.21
C PRO A 15 19.80 -3.45 8.60
N THR A 16 20.98 -4.07 8.53
CA THR A 16 21.13 -5.46 8.06
C THR A 16 20.37 -6.47 8.91
N SER A 17 20.17 -6.19 10.20
CA SER A 17 19.38 -6.99 11.14
C SER A 17 17.88 -6.65 11.15
N GLY A 18 17.43 -5.72 10.29
CA GLY A 18 16.09 -5.14 10.36
C GLY A 18 15.98 -3.99 11.38
N TRP A 19 14.82 -3.33 11.39
CA TRP A 19 14.54 -2.25 12.32
C TRP A 19 14.31 -2.78 13.74
N ASP A 20 14.99 -2.17 14.71
CA ASP A 20 14.75 -2.37 16.14
C ASP A 20 14.00 -1.16 16.70
N VAL A 21 12.73 -1.35 17.06
CA VAL A 21 11.81 -0.27 17.39
C VAL A 21 10.88 -0.63 18.55
N THR A 22 10.40 0.40 19.24
CA THR A 22 9.35 0.30 20.25
C THR A 22 8.06 0.89 19.71
N ALA A 23 7.02 0.07 19.56
CA ALA A 23 5.68 0.52 19.21
C ALA A 23 4.88 0.87 20.49
N ASN A 24 4.34 2.09 20.55
CA ASN A 24 3.55 2.56 21.70
C ASN A 24 2.04 2.43 21.44
N PRO A 25 1.20 2.30 22.49
CA PRO A 25 -0.27 2.27 22.33
C PRO A 25 -0.87 3.49 21.63
N SER A 26 -0.15 4.61 21.57
CA SER A 26 -0.55 5.81 20.81
C SER A 26 -0.40 5.66 19.29
N GLY A 27 0.21 4.57 18.81
CA GLY A 27 0.58 4.36 17.40
C GLY A 27 1.96 4.90 17.04
N LYS A 28 2.63 5.64 17.92
CA LYS A 28 3.99 6.13 17.68
C LYS A 28 5.02 5.00 17.73
N ILE A 29 5.95 5.02 16.78
CA ILE A 29 7.08 4.10 16.72
C ILE A 29 8.35 4.85 17.14
N GLN A 30 9.10 4.30 18.08
CA GLN A 30 10.36 4.86 18.54
C GLN A 30 11.54 4.05 18.01
N SER A 31 12.52 4.74 17.42
CA SER A 31 13.76 4.14 16.92
C SER A 31 14.91 5.09 17.20
N LEU A 32 15.98 4.60 17.83
CA LEU A 32 17.21 5.38 18.10
C LEU A 32 16.95 6.77 18.73
N GLY A 33 16.01 6.83 19.68
CA GLY A 33 15.66 8.07 20.40
C GLY A 33 14.82 9.07 19.59
N LYS A 34 14.28 8.68 18.43
CA LYS A 34 13.37 9.49 17.61
C LYS A 34 11.99 8.86 17.54
N ASP A 35 10.96 9.72 17.56
CA ASP A 35 9.57 9.34 17.31
C ASP A 35 9.27 9.38 15.81
N TYR A 36 8.59 8.34 15.33
CA TYR A 36 8.09 8.22 13.96
C TYR A 36 6.58 7.94 13.99
N PRO A 37 5.78 8.59 13.13
CA PRO A 37 4.36 8.23 12.97
C PRO A 37 4.22 6.85 12.31
N TYR A 38 5.14 6.51 11.41
CA TYR A 38 5.29 5.21 10.76
C TYR A 38 6.73 5.04 10.28
N LEU A 39 7.13 3.79 10.02
CA LEU A 39 8.38 3.49 9.32
C LEU A 39 8.09 3.47 7.82
N PHE A 40 9.00 4.03 7.03
CA PHE A 40 8.84 4.14 5.59
C PHE A 40 9.80 3.21 4.87
N TYR A 41 9.34 2.52 3.83
CA TYR A 41 10.21 1.82 2.90
C TYR A 41 9.69 1.87 1.46
N GLU A 42 10.61 1.81 0.51
CA GLU A 42 10.36 1.58 -0.91
C GLU A 42 11.25 0.42 -1.36
N ALA A 43 10.72 -0.43 -2.24
CA ALA A 43 11.45 -1.55 -2.78
C ALA A 43 11.13 -1.74 -4.26
N ASN A 44 12.13 -2.17 -5.01
CA ASN A 44 11.92 -2.77 -6.31
C ASN A 44 11.42 -4.19 -6.08
N ILE A 45 10.26 -4.52 -6.64
CA ILE A 45 9.62 -5.82 -6.48
C ILE A 45 9.32 -6.35 -7.87
N GLU A 46 9.71 -7.60 -8.12
CA GLU A 46 9.45 -8.26 -9.38
C GLU A 46 8.23 -9.19 -9.27
N LYS A 47 7.64 -9.54 -10.43
CA LYS A 47 6.69 -10.66 -10.58
C LYS A 47 5.40 -10.55 -9.77
N ILE A 48 4.91 -9.33 -9.56
CA ILE A 48 3.55 -9.12 -9.06
C ILE A 48 2.53 -9.51 -10.14
N LYS A 49 1.45 -10.18 -9.74
CA LYS A 49 0.27 -10.32 -10.60
C LYS A 49 -0.71 -9.22 -10.24
N VAL A 50 -1.15 -8.47 -11.25
CA VAL A 50 -2.15 -7.42 -11.10
C VAL A 50 -3.49 -8.09 -10.76
N PRO A 51 -4.21 -7.63 -9.72
CA PRO A 51 -5.53 -8.16 -9.40
C PRO A 51 -6.49 -7.98 -10.57
N LYS A 52 -7.36 -8.96 -10.81
CA LYS A 52 -8.45 -8.86 -11.79
C LYS A 52 -9.66 -8.08 -11.25
N GLU A 53 -9.86 -8.16 -9.94
CA GLU A 53 -10.88 -7.41 -9.21
C GLU A 53 -10.29 -6.11 -8.66
N GLY A 54 -11.09 -5.05 -8.69
CA GLY A 54 -10.68 -3.73 -8.26
C GLY A 54 -11.78 -2.70 -8.47
N TRP A 55 -11.37 -1.43 -8.44
CA TRP A 55 -12.25 -0.29 -8.66
C TRP A 55 -11.72 0.54 -9.81
N VAL A 56 -12.63 1.18 -10.55
CA VAL A 56 -12.28 2.28 -11.44
C VAL A 56 -12.87 3.55 -10.84
N VAL A 57 -12.00 4.51 -10.53
CA VAL A 57 -12.32 5.70 -9.75
C VAL A 57 -11.94 6.93 -10.55
N GLU A 58 -12.85 7.89 -10.65
CA GLU A 58 -12.54 9.20 -11.21
C GLU A 58 -11.51 9.93 -10.37
N VAL A 59 -10.59 10.66 -11.02
CA VAL A 59 -9.53 11.43 -10.34
C VAL A 59 -10.11 12.34 -9.24
N GLY A 60 -11.23 13.01 -9.53
CA GLY A 60 -11.90 13.91 -8.58
C GLY A 60 -12.54 13.22 -7.36
N GLU A 61 -12.77 11.91 -7.43
CA GLU A 61 -13.42 11.13 -6.38
C GLU A 61 -12.43 10.33 -5.53
N LEU A 62 -11.12 10.36 -5.82
CA LEU A 62 -10.09 9.61 -5.09
C LEU A 62 -10.13 9.84 -3.58
N ASP A 63 -10.27 11.09 -3.17
CA ASP A 63 -10.26 11.49 -1.76
C ASP A 63 -11.43 10.85 -1.01
N ARG A 64 -12.62 10.90 -1.60
CA ARG A 64 -13.84 10.29 -1.07
C ARG A 64 -13.74 8.76 -1.07
N PHE A 65 -13.25 8.20 -2.17
CA PHE A 65 -13.07 6.76 -2.33
C PHE A 65 -12.23 6.16 -1.20
N PHE A 66 -11.05 6.73 -0.92
CA PHE A 66 -10.20 6.24 0.17
C PHE A 66 -10.78 6.53 1.56
N LYS A 67 -11.50 7.65 1.73
CA LYS A 67 -12.22 7.94 2.97
C LYS A 67 -13.24 6.86 3.33
N ASP A 68 -13.92 6.31 2.33
CA ASP A 68 -14.92 5.27 2.49
C ASP A 68 -14.32 3.85 2.53
N LEU A 69 -13.22 3.60 1.81
CA LEU A 69 -12.62 2.27 1.69
C LEU A 69 -11.70 1.90 2.86
N LEU A 70 -10.78 2.78 3.24
CA LEU A 70 -9.72 2.44 4.21
C LEU A 70 -10.25 2.00 5.59
N PRO A 71 -11.31 2.60 6.16
CA PRO A 71 -11.89 2.13 7.41
C PRO A 71 -12.50 0.73 7.29
N LYS A 72 -13.05 0.37 6.12
CA LYS A 72 -13.58 -0.98 5.85
C LYS A 72 -12.47 -2.02 5.75
N LEU A 73 -11.24 -1.58 5.47
CA LEU A 73 -10.02 -2.39 5.46
C LEU A 73 -9.29 -2.41 6.82
N GLY A 74 -9.86 -1.78 7.85
CA GLY A 74 -9.37 -1.84 9.23
C GLY A 74 -8.40 -0.72 9.64
N LEU A 75 -8.14 0.26 8.77
CA LEU A 75 -7.32 1.43 9.12
C LEU A 75 -8.09 2.33 10.09
N ASN A 76 -7.39 2.79 11.12
CA ASN A 76 -7.91 3.82 12.02
C ASN A 76 -7.76 5.23 11.39
N LYS A 77 -8.22 6.26 12.11
CA LYS A 77 -8.19 7.64 11.64
C LYS A 77 -6.78 8.16 11.33
N GLN A 78 -5.79 7.80 12.16
CA GLN A 78 -4.41 8.26 11.97
C GLN A 78 -3.79 7.57 10.75
N GLU A 79 -3.89 6.25 10.66
CA GLU A 79 -3.36 5.47 9.53
C GLU A 79 -4.03 5.84 8.21
N GLN A 80 -5.33 6.11 8.23
CA GLN A 80 -6.05 6.65 7.07
C GLN A 80 -5.46 8.00 6.64
N THR A 81 -5.22 8.90 7.60
CA THR A 81 -4.63 10.21 7.33
C THR A 81 -3.22 10.07 6.76
N ASP A 82 -2.40 9.20 7.34
CA ASP A 82 -1.02 8.95 6.90
C ASP A 82 -0.97 8.36 5.49
N PHE A 83 -1.81 7.34 5.22
CA PHE A 83 -1.95 6.75 3.89
C PHE A 83 -2.36 7.80 2.86
N MET A 84 -3.43 8.55 3.13
CA MET A 84 -3.97 9.52 2.18
C MET A 84 -3.01 10.68 1.92
N SER A 85 -2.35 11.18 2.97
CA SER A 85 -1.37 12.27 2.86
C SER A 85 -0.16 11.89 2.00
N TYR A 86 0.19 10.60 1.96
CA TYR A 86 1.25 10.10 1.09
C TYR A 86 0.74 9.77 -0.33
N TRP A 87 -0.31 8.96 -0.46
CA TRP A 87 -0.72 8.41 -1.75
C TRP A 87 -1.53 9.37 -2.61
N VAL A 88 -2.48 10.12 -2.05
CA VAL A 88 -3.38 10.96 -2.86
C VAL A 88 -2.58 12.03 -3.63
N PRO A 89 -1.66 12.81 -3.03
CA PRO A 89 -0.86 13.76 -3.79
C PRO A 89 0.02 13.09 -4.85
N LYS A 90 0.54 11.89 -4.57
CA LYS A 90 1.41 11.15 -5.48
C LYS A 90 0.66 10.68 -6.74
N LEU A 91 -0.58 10.23 -6.56
CA LEU A 91 -1.47 9.86 -7.67
C LEU A 91 -1.87 11.08 -8.50
N LEU A 92 -2.28 12.17 -7.85
CA LEU A 92 -2.81 13.36 -8.53
C LEU A 92 -1.75 14.18 -9.28
N PHE A 93 -0.53 14.28 -8.75
CA PHE A 93 0.41 15.30 -9.21
C PHE A 93 1.75 14.77 -9.73
N HIS A 94 2.17 13.57 -9.33
CA HIS A 94 3.60 13.21 -9.45
C HIS A 94 3.90 11.91 -10.19
N SER A 95 2.94 11.00 -10.38
CA SER A 95 3.29 9.63 -10.77
C SER A 95 2.42 9.01 -11.85
N LEU A 96 1.32 9.66 -12.26
CA LEU A 96 0.45 9.18 -13.32
C LEU A 96 0.13 10.34 -14.28
N PRO A 97 -0.17 10.07 -15.57
CA PRO A 97 -0.53 11.13 -16.51
C PRO A 97 -1.67 11.98 -15.95
N THR A 98 -1.45 13.30 -15.84
CA THR A 98 -2.43 14.26 -15.31
C THR A 98 -3.71 14.37 -16.13
N ASP A 99 -3.68 13.84 -17.35
CA ASP A 99 -4.78 13.93 -18.32
C ASP A 99 -5.66 12.67 -18.31
N SER A 100 -5.30 11.64 -17.54
CA SER A 100 -6.11 10.43 -17.42
C SER A 100 -7.26 10.67 -16.43
N PRO A 101 -8.54 10.58 -16.85
CA PRO A 101 -9.69 10.90 -16.01
C PRO A 101 -10.02 9.83 -14.95
N TYR A 102 -9.43 8.64 -15.04
CA TYR A 102 -9.72 7.54 -14.12
C TYR A 102 -8.46 6.81 -13.65
N TYR A 103 -8.57 6.16 -12.50
CA TYR A 103 -7.60 5.18 -12.01
C TYR A 103 -8.27 3.83 -11.82
N TYR A 104 -7.63 2.78 -12.35
CA TYR A 104 -7.83 1.45 -11.82
C TYR A 104 -7.09 1.33 -10.49
N ILE A 105 -7.78 0.78 -9.49
CA ILE A 105 -7.26 0.53 -8.15
C ILE A 105 -7.53 -0.93 -7.83
N GLY A 106 -6.48 -1.75 -7.80
CA GLY A 106 -6.52 -3.13 -7.32
C GLY A 106 -6.01 -3.23 -5.88
N LEU A 107 -6.36 -4.31 -5.17
CA LEU A 107 -5.77 -4.66 -3.89
C LEU A 107 -5.07 -6.01 -4.02
N LEU A 108 -3.77 -6.07 -3.75
CA LEU A 108 -3.02 -7.34 -3.79
C LEU A 108 -3.52 -8.28 -2.70
N ASP A 109 -3.61 -9.57 -3.06
CA ASP A 109 -3.92 -10.62 -2.10
C ASP A 109 -2.75 -10.87 -1.14
N ARG A 110 -3.08 -11.37 0.04
CA ARG A 110 -2.10 -11.59 1.11
C ARG A 110 -1.04 -12.63 0.74
N GLU A 111 -1.43 -13.68 0.00
CA GLU A 111 -0.54 -14.77 -0.36
C GLU A 111 0.57 -14.28 -1.31
N GLN A 112 0.24 -13.42 -2.25
CA GLN A 112 1.20 -12.78 -3.12
C GLN A 112 2.13 -11.85 -2.33
N LEU A 113 1.58 -11.02 -1.42
CA LEU A 113 2.40 -10.13 -0.59
C LEU A 113 3.41 -10.87 0.27
N ASP A 114 3.02 -11.98 0.88
CA ASP A 114 3.93 -12.75 1.73
C ASP A 114 5.05 -13.43 0.91
N LYS A 115 4.85 -13.62 -0.41
CA LYS A 115 5.90 -14.12 -1.32
C LYS A 115 6.85 -13.02 -1.81
N VAL A 116 6.32 -11.82 -2.11
CA VAL A 116 7.09 -10.76 -2.78
C VAL A 116 7.64 -9.70 -1.84
N GLU A 117 7.06 -9.55 -0.65
CA GLU A 117 7.48 -8.63 0.39
C GLU A 117 7.34 -9.33 1.75
N GLU A 118 8.22 -10.22 2.13
CA GLU A 118 8.08 -10.90 3.42
C GLU A 118 8.30 -9.91 4.59
N ILE A 119 7.45 -9.95 5.61
CA ILE A 119 7.65 -9.21 6.87
C ILE A 119 7.76 -10.21 8.00
N GLN A 120 8.88 -10.14 8.70
CA GLN A 120 9.18 -10.94 9.88
C GLN A 120 9.15 -10.04 11.11
N PHE A 121 8.55 -10.54 12.19
CA PHE A 121 8.49 -9.84 13.47
C PHE A 121 9.32 -10.59 14.50
N SER A 122 10.07 -9.87 15.32
CA SER A 122 10.71 -10.45 16.53
C SER A 122 9.68 -10.75 17.61
N GLN A 123 8.56 -10.02 17.62
CA GLN A 123 7.37 -10.26 18.43
C GLN A 123 6.14 -10.23 17.52
N GLU A 124 5.46 -11.37 17.40
CA GLU A 124 4.25 -11.47 16.57
C GLU A 124 3.13 -10.55 17.11
N PRO A 125 2.50 -9.75 16.24
CA PRO A 125 1.33 -8.97 16.62
C PRO A 125 0.10 -9.87 16.75
N ASP A 126 -0.83 -9.48 17.63
CA ASP A 126 -2.14 -10.14 17.76
C ASP A 126 -2.96 -10.01 16.46
N ASN A 127 -2.75 -8.92 15.72
CA ASN A 127 -3.38 -8.66 14.43
C ASN A 127 -2.38 -8.04 13.46
N PHE A 128 -2.42 -8.46 12.20
CA PHE A 128 -1.58 -7.87 11.15
C PHE A 128 -2.42 -7.47 9.92
N ILE A 129 -2.67 -6.17 9.80
CA ILE A 129 -3.39 -5.59 8.65
C ILE A 129 -2.37 -5.25 7.58
N ARG A 130 -2.58 -5.76 6.37
CA ARG A 130 -1.65 -5.59 5.27
C ARG A 130 -2.35 -5.20 3.98
N LEU A 131 -2.05 -4.01 3.46
CA LEU A 131 -2.67 -3.43 2.28
C LEU A 131 -1.61 -3.02 1.25
N ARG A 132 -1.74 -3.50 0.02
CA ARG A 132 -0.99 -3.00 -1.12
C ARG A 132 -1.91 -2.73 -2.28
N PHE A 133 -2.08 -1.45 -2.57
CA PHE A 133 -2.88 -1.03 -3.70
C PHE A 133 -2.05 -1.09 -4.99
N VAL A 134 -2.68 -1.45 -6.09
CA VAL A 134 -2.10 -1.37 -7.42
C VAL A 134 -2.84 -0.26 -8.15
N PHE A 135 -2.10 0.71 -8.68
CA PHE A 135 -2.64 1.90 -9.31
C PHE A 135 -2.26 1.93 -10.78
N GLU A 136 -3.24 2.07 -11.66
CA GLU A 136 -3.01 2.24 -13.09
C GLU A 136 -3.88 3.38 -13.62
N ALA A 137 -3.29 4.29 -14.38
CA ALA A 137 -4.03 5.36 -15.04
C ALA A 137 -4.81 4.84 -16.23
N LEU A 138 -6.07 5.27 -16.35
CA LEU A 138 -6.96 4.89 -17.43
C LEU A 138 -7.48 6.14 -18.16
N ASN A 139 -7.41 6.11 -19.49
CA ASN A 139 -7.96 7.18 -20.33
C ASN A 139 -9.48 7.09 -20.51
N VAL A 140 -10.05 5.89 -20.29
CA VAL A 140 -11.47 5.61 -20.40
C VAL A 140 -11.93 4.82 -19.19
N SER A 141 -13.16 5.06 -18.74
CA SER A 141 -13.77 4.23 -17.72
C SER A 141 -14.00 2.82 -18.27
N GLN A 142 -13.70 1.82 -17.45
CA GLN A 142 -13.96 0.42 -17.77
C GLN A 142 -14.67 -0.25 -16.59
N PRO A 143 -15.57 -1.22 -16.84
CA PRO A 143 -16.17 -1.98 -15.75
C PRO A 143 -15.11 -2.72 -14.95
N ALA A 144 -15.15 -2.58 -13.64
CA ALA A 144 -14.35 -3.38 -12.72
C ALA A 144 -15.26 -4.00 -11.65
N GLN A 145 -14.99 -5.26 -11.32
CA GLN A 145 -15.66 -5.94 -10.22
C GLN A 145 -14.94 -5.61 -8.93
N ALA A 146 -15.62 -4.91 -8.02
CA ALA A 146 -15.09 -4.65 -6.69
C ALA A 146 -14.86 -5.98 -5.94
N PRO A 147 -13.69 -6.18 -5.32
CA PRO A 147 -13.44 -7.39 -4.55
C PRO A 147 -14.33 -7.46 -3.31
N ILE A 148 -14.61 -8.68 -2.87
CA ILE A 148 -15.29 -8.90 -1.60
C ILE A 148 -14.33 -8.53 -0.47
N LEU A 149 -14.66 -7.45 0.24
CA LEU A 149 -13.89 -7.03 1.41
C LEU A 149 -14.18 -7.97 2.57
N THR A 150 -13.29 -8.92 2.81
CA THR A 150 -13.38 -9.81 3.96
C THR A 150 -12.90 -9.09 5.22
N GLY A 151 -13.87 -8.56 5.99
CA GLY A 151 -13.75 -8.42 7.44
C GLY A 151 -13.66 -7.00 7.97
N ASN A 152 -14.67 -6.61 8.76
CA ASN A 152 -14.49 -5.67 9.86
C ASN A 152 -13.50 -6.29 10.85
N LEU A 153 -12.20 -6.09 10.63
CA LEU A 153 -11.17 -6.54 11.56
C LEU A 153 -11.40 -5.84 12.91
N LYS A 154 -11.87 -6.60 13.91
CA LYS A 154 -11.92 -6.11 15.28
C LYS A 154 -10.49 -6.10 15.81
N ARG A 155 -9.91 -4.91 15.91
CA ARG A 155 -8.58 -4.71 16.49
C ARG A 155 -8.62 -5.05 17.98
N SER A 156 -7.75 -5.94 18.40
CA SER A 156 -7.52 -6.28 19.81
C SER A 156 -6.03 -6.50 20.05
N GLY A 157 -5.54 -6.12 21.21
CA GLY A 157 -4.12 -6.26 21.52
C GLY A 157 -3.20 -5.45 20.59
N PHE A 158 -1.98 -5.93 20.40
CA PHE A 158 -0.98 -5.34 19.52
C PHE A 158 -1.35 -5.58 18.05
N THR A 159 -1.64 -4.50 17.30
CA THR A 159 -1.93 -4.58 15.87
C THR A 159 -0.81 -3.93 15.07
N ALA A 160 -0.15 -4.69 14.20
CA ALA A 160 0.73 -4.14 13.18
C ALA A 160 -0.08 -3.77 11.93
N VAL A 161 0.27 -2.65 11.29
CA VAL A 161 -0.34 -2.23 10.03
C VAL A 161 0.76 -1.92 9.03
N ASP A 162 0.66 -2.55 7.86
CA ASP A 162 1.55 -2.34 6.72
C ASP A 162 0.70 -1.91 5.53
N TRP A 163 0.85 -0.68 5.06
CA TRP A 163 0.11 -0.13 3.94
C TRP A 163 1.05 0.49 2.91
N GLY A 164 0.65 0.44 1.64
CA GLY A 164 1.48 0.90 0.54
C GLY A 164 0.79 0.70 -0.79
N GLY A 165 1.56 0.83 -1.87
CA GLY A 165 1.02 0.67 -3.21
C GLY A 165 2.09 0.63 -4.29
N ILE A 166 1.64 0.28 -5.48
CA ILE A 166 2.46 0.05 -6.67
C ILE A 166 1.84 0.81 -7.82
N LEU A 167 2.65 1.54 -8.57
CA LEU A 167 2.21 2.30 -9.76
C LEU A 167 2.52 1.46 -10.99
N LEU A 168 1.50 1.11 -11.76
CA LEU A 168 1.61 0.46 -13.06
C LEU A 168 1.66 1.53 -14.15
N ASN A 169 2.59 1.38 -15.10
CA ASN A 169 2.71 2.20 -16.30
C ASN A 169 2.85 3.73 -16.08
N GLY A 170 3.00 4.19 -14.83
CA GLY A 170 3.55 5.48 -14.47
C GLY A 170 4.81 5.26 -13.65
N THR A 171 5.94 5.59 -14.26
CA THR A 171 7.30 5.40 -13.76
C THR A 171 7.52 5.94 -12.34
N CYS A 172 8.07 5.12 -11.45
CA CYS A 172 9.31 5.51 -10.76
C CYS A 172 10.43 4.77 -11.51
N GLU A 173 10.76 5.29 -12.70
CA GLU A 173 11.65 4.79 -13.76
C GLU A 173 11.83 3.25 -13.86
N GLU A 174 11.19 2.68 -14.89
CA GLU A 174 11.36 1.31 -15.40
C GLU A 174 10.86 0.15 -14.51
N GLY A 175 9.54 0.01 -14.41
CA GLY A 175 8.88 -1.23 -13.95
C GLY A 175 7.75 -1.60 -14.91
N ILE A 176 8.03 -2.46 -15.89
CA ILE A 176 7.07 -2.89 -16.90
C ILE A 176 6.14 -3.95 -16.30
N ALA A 177 4.87 -3.62 -16.11
CA ALA A 177 3.80 -4.62 -15.99
C ALA A 177 3.28 -4.95 -17.39
N LYS A 178 3.98 -5.84 -18.10
CA LYS A 178 3.39 -6.56 -19.23
C LYS A 178 2.65 -7.75 -18.64
N ASP A 179 1.33 -7.65 -18.62
CA ASP A 179 0.40 -8.72 -18.99
C ASP A 179 -1.03 -8.29 -18.62
N ILE A 180 -1.57 -7.38 -19.41
CA ILE A 180 -3.01 -7.31 -19.62
C ILE A 180 -3.23 -7.85 -21.03
N GLU A 181 -3.35 -9.18 -21.15
CA GLU A 181 -3.84 -9.78 -22.39
C GLU A 181 -5.27 -9.27 -22.61
N SER A 182 -5.42 -8.41 -23.61
CA SER A 182 -6.71 -8.10 -24.20
C SER A 182 -7.26 -9.38 -24.85
N LYS A 183 -8.48 -9.74 -24.47
CA LYS A 183 -9.39 -10.48 -25.34
C LYS A 183 -10.46 -9.53 -25.83
#